data_AF-A0AAW3QXZ1-F1
#
_entry.id   AF-A0AAW3QXZ1-F1
#
_cell.length_a   1.000
_cell.length_b   1.000
_cell.length_c   1.000
_cell.angle_alpha   90.00
_cell.angle_beta   90.00
_cell.angle_gamma   90.00
#
_symmetry.space_group_name_H-M   'P 1'
#
loop_
_entity.id
_entity.type
_entity.pdbx_description
1 polymer ?
#
loop_
_entity_poly.entity_id
_entity_poly.type
_entity_poly.pdbx_seq_one_letter_code
_entity_poly.pdbx_strand_id
1 'polypeptide(L)'
;MSEAKFTKGPWAWFGNANGNQVYLATTHSGRRYVMQFRRWGMRGAQPVFQPTQGMVEAKNLLKFEVGDRSVTGVDEAKANSSVYRTDIRGIAAPDAHLIAAAPELYEALRMAAKDLNTAAHLLPDIGPALLETVKQAHAALAKARGEA
;
A
#
# COMPACT_ATOMS: atom_id res chain seq x y z
N MET A 1 4.00 -14.81 -12.79
CA MET A 1 3.42 -13.51 -12.35
C MET A 1 4.44 -12.42 -12.67
N SER A 2 4.02 -11.29 -13.25
CA SER A 2 4.93 -10.15 -13.49
C SER A 2 5.43 -9.57 -12.16
N GLU A 3 6.64 -9.03 -12.13
CA GLU A 3 7.19 -8.39 -10.92
C GLU A 3 6.26 -7.26 -10.44
N ALA A 4 6.06 -7.19 -9.12
CA ALA A 4 5.23 -6.16 -8.52
C ALA A 4 5.85 -4.77 -8.70
N LYS A 5 5.02 -3.79 -9.09
CA LYS A 5 5.47 -2.41 -9.38
C LYS A 5 5.48 -1.49 -8.15
N PHE A 6 5.11 -1.98 -6.97
CA PHE A 6 5.13 -1.19 -5.73
C PHE A 6 6.55 -1.05 -5.17
N THR A 7 6.74 -0.05 -4.33
CA THR A 7 8.00 0.24 -3.65
C THR A 7 8.37 -0.90 -2.71
N LYS A 8 9.52 -1.55 -2.90
CA LYS A 8 9.96 -2.65 -2.04
C LYS A 8 10.16 -2.17 -0.60
N GLY A 9 9.69 -2.96 0.37
CA GLY A 9 9.85 -2.68 1.80
C GLY A 9 11.24 -3.05 2.34
N PRO A 10 11.44 -2.92 3.66
CA PRO A 10 10.44 -2.53 4.68
C PRO A 10 10.09 -1.04 4.67
N TRP A 11 8.82 -0.74 4.97
CA TRP A 11 8.31 0.61 5.15
C TRP A 11 8.17 0.97 6.63
N ALA A 12 8.30 2.26 6.94
CA ALA A 12 8.02 2.83 8.25
C ALA A 12 7.48 4.26 8.14
N TRP A 13 6.76 4.69 9.17
CA TRP A 13 6.31 6.07 9.32
C TRP A 13 7.46 6.94 9.81
N PHE A 14 7.64 8.09 9.17
CA PHE A 14 8.63 9.11 9.51
C PHE A 14 7.95 10.47 9.55
N GLY A 15 8.63 11.44 10.16
CA GLY A 15 8.07 12.77 10.27
C GLY A 15 8.80 13.65 11.26
N ASN A 16 8.29 14.86 11.39
CA ASN A 16 8.68 15.81 12.40
C ASN A 16 7.43 16.56 12.86
N ALA A 17 7.08 16.42 14.14
CA ALA A 17 5.92 17.08 14.72
C ALA A 17 6.03 18.61 14.70
N ASN A 18 7.25 19.17 14.88
CA ASN A 18 7.48 20.62 14.80
C ASN A 18 7.27 21.14 13.37
N GLY A 19 7.56 20.31 12.37
CA GLY A 19 7.35 20.62 10.96
C GLY A 19 5.98 20.20 10.41
N ASN A 20 5.10 19.64 11.24
CA ASN A 20 3.84 19.03 10.82
C ASN A 20 3.99 18.06 9.64
N GLN A 21 5.11 17.33 9.61
CA GLN A 21 5.44 16.43 8.51
C GLN A 21 5.23 14.99 8.97
N VAL A 22 4.43 14.22 8.24
CA VAL A 22 4.25 12.77 8.43
C VAL A 22 4.22 12.10 7.06
N TYR A 23 4.99 11.04 6.89
CA TYR A 23 5.10 10.31 5.62
C TYR A 23 5.50 8.85 5.84
N LEU A 24 5.21 8.00 4.86
CA LEU A 24 5.61 6.60 4.79
C LEU A 24 6.74 6.45 3.78
N ALA A 25 7.85 5.84 4.19
CA ALA A 25 9.03 5.65 3.33
C ALA A 25 9.77 4.34 3.65
N THR A 26 10.70 3.95 2.78
CA THR A 26 11.62 2.84 3.03
C THR A 26 12.54 3.16 4.21
N THR A 27 12.89 2.16 5.02
CA THR A 27 13.88 2.36 6.12
C THR A 27 15.33 2.37 5.63
N HIS A 28 15.56 2.03 4.37
CA HIS A 28 16.86 1.97 3.72
C HIS A 28 16.90 2.83 2.45
N SER A 29 18.03 2.79 1.72
CA SER A 29 18.20 3.38 0.38
C SER A 29 17.83 4.86 0.29
N GLY A 30 18.22 5.66 1.30
CA GLY A 30 17.98 7.11 1.28
C GLY A 30 16.52 7.52 1.48
N ARG A 31 15.66 6.65 2.04
CA ARG A 31 14.24 6.91 2.33
C ARG A 31 13.42 7.24 1.08
N ARG A 32 13.29 6.25 0.19
CA ARG A 32 12.35 6.36 -0.93
C ARG A 32 10.92 6.49 -0.40
N TYR A 33 10.21 7.51 -0.88
CA TYR A 33 8.84 7.78 -0.43
C TYR A 33 7.87 6.74 -1.01
N VAL A 34 7.04 6.19 -0.13
CA VAL A 34 5.87 5.36 -0.50
C VAL A 34 4.65 6.27 -0.61
N MET A 35 4.46 7.12 0.41
CA MET A 35 3.38 8.10 0.47
C MET A 35 3.79 9.27 1.36
N GLN A 36 3.44 10.48 0.96
CA GLN A 36 3.43 11.63 1.87
C GLN A 36 2.14 12.41 1.72
N PHE A 37 1.95 13.47 2.51
CA PHE A 37 0.84 14.39 2.36
C PHE A 37 1.30 15.77 1.91
N ARG A 38 0.42 16.46 1.22
CA ARG A 38 0.58 17.87 0.88
C ARG A 38 -0.76 18.57 0.82
N ARG A 39 -0.76 19.89 0.86
CA ARG A 39 -1.98 20.70 0.82
C ARG A 39 -2.77 20.51 -0.48
N TRP A 40 -4.10 20.48 -0.40
CA TRP A 40 -4.98 20.53 -1.57
C TRP A 40 -5.58 21.94 -1.73
N GLY A 41 -4.91 22.82 -2.47
CA GLY A 41 -5.36 24.21 -2.59
C GLY A 41 -5.37 24.91 -1.23
N MET A 42 -6.46 25.61 -0.89
CA MET A 42 -6.57 26.35 0.38
C MET A 42 -7.12 25.52 1.54
N ARG A 43 -7.64 24.30 1.29
CA ARG A 43 -8.32 23.46 2.29
C ARG A 43 -7.98 21.98 2.11
N GLY A 44 -7.73 21.28 3.22
CA GLY A 44 -7.46 19.84 3.22
C GLY A 44 -6.06 19.47 2.74
N ALA A 45 -5.76 18.17 2.83
CA ALA A 45 -4.53 17.55 2.37
C ALA A 45 -4.86 16.40 1.43
N GLN A 46 -3.94 16.10 0.54
CA GLN A 46 -3.99 14.94 -0.35
C GLN A 46 -2.73 14.10 -0.18
N PRO A 47 -2.82 12.78 -0.35
CA PRO A 47 -1.65 11.96 -0.46
C PRO A 47 -0.90 12.24 -1.77
N VAL A 48 0.37 11.86 -1.79
CA VAL A 48 1.29 11.99 -2.92
C VAL A 48 2.06 10.69 -2.99
N PHE A 49 2.17 10.09 -4.17
CA PHE A 49 2.78 8.77 -4.37
C PHE A 49 3.92 8.85 -5.37
N GLN A 50 4.80 7.85 -5.40
CA GLN A 50 5.92 7.77 -6.35
C GLN A 50 5.75 6.60 -7.35
N PRO A 51 4.74 6.63 -8.25
CA PRO A 51 4.44 5.50 -9.13
C PRO A 51 5.56 5.18 -10.15
N THR A 52 6.37 6.17 -10.52
CA THR A 52 7.54 6.02 -11.41
C THR A 52 8.73 6.83 -10.87
N GLN A 53 9.02 7.99 -11.46
CA GLN A 53 10.03 8.94 -11.03
C GLN A 53 9.35 10.23 -10.57
N GLY A 54 9.68 10.68 -9.36
CA GLY A 54 9.07 11.87 -8.75
C GLY A 54 7.74 11.63 -8.06
N MET A 55 7.36 12.57 -7.19
CA MET A 55 6.13 12.52 -6.42
C MET A 55 4.96 13.06 -7.24
N VAL A 56 3.90 12.27 -7.37
CA VAL A 56 2.69 12.60 -8.12
C VAL A 56 1.52 12.81 -7.16
N GLU A 57 0.83 13.93 -7.36
CA GLU A 57 -0.36 14.33 -6.62
C GLU A 57 -1.49 13.30 -6.78
N ALA A 58 -2.16 12.89 -5.69
CA ALA A 58 -3.27 11.96 -5.80
C ALA A 58 -4.37 12.47 -6.74
N LYS A 59 -4.62 13.79 -6.81
CA LYS A 59 -5.61 14.37 -7.73
C LYS A 59 -5.37 14.00 -9.21
N ASN A 60 -4.12 13.71 -9.58
CA ASN A 60 -3.73 13.30 -10.94
C ASN A 60 -3.77 11.78 -11.13
N LEU A 61 -4.06 11.03 -10.07
CA LEU A 61 -4.08 9.57 -10.05
C LEU A 61 -5.46 9.02 -9.67
N LEU A 62 -6.44 9.87 -9.35
CA LEU A 62 -7.75 9.44 -8.89
C LEU A 62 -8.49 8.60 -9.94
N LYS A 63 -9.15 7.55 -9.47
CA LYS A 63 -10.13 6.76 -10.22
C LYS A 63 -11.51 7.01 -9.62
N PHE A 64 -12.53 7.03 -10.48
CA PHE A 64 -13.89 7.42 -10.11
C PHE A 64 -14.85 6.23 -10.15
N GLU A 65 -15.91 6.30 -9.32
CA GLU A 65 -16.96 5.28 -9.22
C GLU A 65 -17.76 5.11 -10.51
N VAL A 66 -17.92 6.20 -11.28
CA VAL A 66 -18.79 6.25 -12.46
C VAL A 66 -18.05 6.78 -13.68
N GLY A 67 -18.50 6.36 -14.86
CA GLY A 67 -17.90 6.71 -16.14
C GLY A 67 -16.86 5.70 -16.63
N ASP A 68 -16.12 6.08 -17.66
CA ASP A 68 -15.07 5.25 -18.24
C ASP A 68 -13.99 4.93 -17.20
N ARG A 69 -13.72 3.63 -17.01
CA ARG A 69 -12.74 3.13 -16.04
C ARG A 69 -11.30 3.46 -16.42
N SER A 70 -11.05 3.83 -17.66
CA SER A 70 -9.74 4.24 -18.16
C SER A 70 -9.33 5.62 -17.64
N VAL A 71 -10.29 6.52 -17.38
CA VAL A 71 -10.07 7.91 -16.94
C VAL A 71 -9.27 7.97 -15.65
N THR A 72 -8.29 8.88 -15.60
CA THR A 72 -7.41 9.07 -14.44
C THR A 72 -7.19 10.54 -14.13
N GLY A 73 -7.47 10.91 -12.88
CA GLY A 73 -7.25 12.26 -12.38
C GLY A 73 -8.40 13.22 -12.68
N VAL A 74 -8.41 14.30 -11.92
CA VAL A 74 -9.53 15.26 -11.87
C VAL A 74 -9.74 15.99 -13.20
N ASP A 75 -8.66 16.39 -13.87
CA ASP A 75 -8.76 17.20 -15.08
C ASP A 75 -9.31 16.37 -16.26
N GLU A 76 -8.87 15.12 -16.40
CA GLU A 76 -9.41 14.19 -17.40
C GLU A 76 -10.88 13.86 -17.11
N ALA A 77 -11.25 13.64 -15.86
CA ALA A 77 -12.63 13.38 -15.47
C ALA A 77 -13.57 14.56 -15.78
N LYS A 78 -13.13 15.80 -15.58
CA LYS A 78 -13.93 16.98 -15.94
C LYS A 78 -14.12 17.13 -17.44
N ALA A 79 -13.16 16.69 -18.24
CA ALA A 79 -13.24 16.74 -19.70
C ALA A 79 -14.06 15.57 -20.30
N ASN A 80 -14.22 14.47 -19.56
CA ASN A 80 -14.91 13.26 -20.03
C ASN A 80 -16.36 13.21 -19.51
N SER A 81 -17.33 13.39 -20.41
CA SER A 81 -18.77 13.40 -20.09
C SER A 81 -19.31 12.10 -19.49
N SER A 82 -18.60 10.97 -19.64
CA SER A 82 -18.99 9.73 -18.97
C SER A 82 -18.84 9.80 -17.45
N VAL A 83 -17.92 10.63 -16.94
CA VAL A 83 -17.70 10.85 -15.51
C VAL A 83 -18.57 12.02 -15.04
N TYR A 84 -19.85 11.77 -14.83
CA TYR A 84 -20.79 12.80 -14.36
C TYR A 84 -20.73 13.01 -12.83
N ARG A 85 -20.02 12.15 -12.09
CA ARG A 85 -19.87 12.21 -10.63
C ARG A 85 -18.44 11.86 -10.22
N THR A 86 -17.87 12.65 -9.31
CA THR A 86 -16.44 12.57 -8.93
C THR A 86 -16.19 11.82 -7.63
N ASP A 87 -17.07 10.90 -7.23
CA ASP A 87 -16.82 10.01 -6.09
C ASP A 87 -15.61 9.10 -6.40
N ILE A 88 -14.70 9.01 -5.45
CA ILE A 88 -13.41 8.34 -5.62
C ILE A 88 -13.56 6.86 -5.29
N ARG A 89 -13.15 5.99 -6.23
CA ARG A 89 -13.05 4.54 -5.99
C ARG A 89 -11.64 4.07 -5.63
N GLY A 90 -10.63 4.89 -5.91
CA GLY A 90 -9.24 4.51 -5.71
C GLY A 90 -8.23 5.48 -6.31
N ILE A 91 -6.96 5.11 -6.19
CA ILE A 91 -5.81 5.91 -6.65
C ILE A 91 -4.93 4.99 -7.49
N ALA A 92 -4.68 5.37 -8.74
CA ALA A 92 -3.89 4.63 -9.72
C ALA A 92 -2.37 4.69 -9.42
N ALA A 93 -1.98 4.27 -8.23
CA ALA A 93 -0.59 4.13 -7.79
C ALA A 93 -0.38 2.73 -7.20
N PRO A 94 0.68 1.99 -7.60
CA PRO A 94 0.95 0.65 -7.07
C PRO A 94 0.99 0.58 -5.55
N ASP A 95 1.63 1.56 -4.91
CA ASP A 95 1.71 1.67 -3.45
C ASP A 95 0.34 1.91 -2.80
N ALA A 96 -0.53 2.70 -3.44
CA ALA A 96 -1.89 2.93 -2.95
C ALA A 96 -2.75 1.66 -3.02
N HIS A 97 -2.61 0.87 -4.09
CA HIS A 97 -3.28 -0.42 -4.20
C HIS A 97 -2.80 -1.40 -3.13
N LEU A 98 -1.48 -1.47 -2.88
CA LEU A 98 -0.92 -2.33 -1.84
C LEU A 98 -1.42 -1.93 -0.44
N ILE A 99 -1.47 -0.64 -0.13
CA ILE A 99 -2.00 -0.12 1.13
C ILE A 99 -3.49 -0.46 1.28
N ALA A 100 -4.29 -0.28 0.23
CA ALA A 100 -5.72 -0.58 0.25
C ALA A 100 -6.01 -2.08 0.43
N ALA A 101 -5.17 -2.96 -0.15
CA ALA A 101 -5.30 -4.42 -0.05
C ALA A 101 -4.70 -5.00 1.25
N ALA A 102 -4.16 -4.16 2.15
CA ALA A 102 -3.49 -4.61 3.35
C ALA A 102 -4.36 -5.51 4.26
N PRO A 103 -5.66 -5.23 4.48
CA PRO A 103 -6.53 -6.10 5.28
C PRO A 103 -6.68 -7.51 4.69
N GLU A 104 -6.90 -7.62 3.38
CA GLU A 104 -7.05 -8.90 2.69
C GLU A 104 -5.75 -9.69 2.69
N LEU A 105 -4.61 -9.00 2.49
CA LEU A 105 -3.29 -9.61 2.58
C LEU A 105 -2.96 -10.10 3.99
N TYR A 106 -3.38 -9.35 5.02
CA TYR A 106 -3.21 -9.74 6.42
C TYR A 106 -3.96 -11.04 6.73
N GLU A 107 -5.24 -11.13 6.34
CA GLU A 107 -6.04 -12.34 6.56
C GLU A 107 -5.52 -13.54 5.77
N ALA A 108 -5.11 -13.32 4.51
CA ALA A 108 -4.50 -14.37 3.69
C ALA A 108 -3.21 -14.91 4.35
N LEU A 109 -2.34 -14.03 4.86
CA LEU A 109 -1.12 -14.44 5.55
C LEU A 109 -1.42 -15.18 6.86
N ARG A 110 -2.42 -14.73 7.63
CA ARG A 110 -2.85 -15.37 8.87
C ARG A 110 -3.35 -16.79 8.62
N MET A 111 -4.18 -16.98 7.61
CA MET A 111 -4.66 -18.31 7.22
C MET A 111 -3.52 -19.20 6.74
N ALA A 112 -2.66 -18.70 5.86
CA ALA A 112 -1.52 -19.46 5.36
C ALA A 112 -0.56 -19.89 6.49
N ALA A 113 -0.26 -19.00 7.45
CA ALA A 113 0.58 -19.33 8.59
C ALA A 113 -0.02 -20.46 9.46
N LYS A 114 -1.35 -20.45 9.67
CA LYS A 114 -2.06 -21.50 10.40
C LYS A 114 -1.95 -22.85 9.68
N ASP A 115 -2.19 -22.86 8.37
CA ASP A 115 -2.18 -24.08 7.57
C ASP A 115 -0.75 -24.66 7.47
N LEU A 116 0.25 -23.80 7.26
CA LEU A 116 1.66 -24.19 7.24
C LEU A 116 2.13 -24.74 8.59
N ASN A 117 1.69 -24.14 9.70
CA ASN A 117 2.00 -24.65 11.04
C ASN A 117 1.44 -26.06 11.23
N THR A 118 0.22 -26.32 10.75
CA THR A 118 -0.37 -27.66 10.80
C THR A 118 0.43 -28.65 9.95
N ALA A 119 0.76 -28.28 8.72
CA ALA A 119 1.53 -29.11 7.80
C ALA A 119 2.94 -29.45 8.34
N ALA A 120 3.58 -28.51 9.06
CA ALA A 120 4.90 -28.70 9.62
C ALA A 120 4.97 -29.87 10.63
N HIS A 121 3.88 -30.16 11.33
CA HIS A 121 3.80 -31.28 12.27
C HIS A 121 3.51 -32.62 11.58
N LEU A 122 3.00 -32.60 10.35
CA LEU A 122 2.64 -33.79 9.58
C LEU A 122 3.76 -34.24 8.63
N LEU A 123 4.72 -33.37 8.33
CA LEU A 123 5.78 -33.61 7.35
C LEU A 123 7.16 -33.46 8.01
N PRO A 124 7.72 -34.51 8.62
CA PRO A 124 8.94 -34.42 9.43
C PRO A 124 10.17 -33.95 8.64
N ASP A 125 10.27 -34.29 7.36
CA ASP A 125 11.43 -33.97 6.52
C ASP A 125 11.54 -32.47 6.17
N ILE A 126 10.41 -31.76 6.11
CA ILE A 126 10.36 -30.32 5.76
C ILE A 126 9.79 -29.45 6.89
N GLY A 127 9.27 -30.07 7.95
CA GLY A 127 8.65 -29.41 9.09
C GLY A 127 9.49 -28.27 9.68
N PRO A 128 10.80 -28.45 9.92
CA PRO A 128 11.66 -27.37 10.42
C PRO A 128 11.69 -26.12 9.52
N ALA A 129 11.74 -26.30 8.19
CA ALA A 129 11.74 -25.17 7.24
C ALA A 129 10.36 -24.47 7.20
N LEU A 130 9.28 -25.23 7.33
CA LEU A 130 7.93 -24.67 7.42
C LEU A 130 7.74 -23.87 8.71
N LEU A 131 8.25 -24.34 9.85
CA LEU A 131 8.20 -23.62 11.12
C LEU A 131 8.94 -22.27 11.07
N GLU A 132 10.08 -22.21 10.37
CA GLU A 132 10.78 -20.92 10.18
C GLU A 132 9.95 -19.95 9.33
N THR A 133 9.27 -20.46 8.29
CA THR A 133 8.33 -19.64 7.50
C THR A 133 7.16 -19.14 8.34
N VAL A 134 6.58 -19.99 9.18
CA VAL A 134 5.51 -19.63 10.13
C VAL A 134 5.98 -18.55 11.09
N LYS A 135 7.20 -18.67 11.62
CA LYS A 135 7.78 -17.67 12.52
C LYS A 135 7.90 -16.30 11.83
N GLN A 136 8.36 -16.26 10.58
CA GLN A 136 8.43 -15.02 9.80
C GLN A 136 7.03 -14.42 9.55
N ALA A 137 6.05 -15.26 9.22
CA ALA A 137 4.66 -14.82 9.04
C ALA A 137 4.07 -14.25 10.34
N HIS A 138 4.26 -14.91 11.47
CA HIS A 138 3.83 -14.42 12.78
C HIS A 138 4.50 -13.08 13.15
N ALA A 139 5.80 -12.92 12.88
CA ALA A 139 6.49 -11.66 13.10
C ALA A 139 5.91 -10.52 12.23
N ALA A 140 5.60 -10.79 10.96
CA ALA A 140 4.95 -9.81 10.08
C ALA A 140 3.54 -9.44 10.56
N LEU A 141 2.75 -10.42 11.00
CA LEU A 141 1.41 -10.21 11.55
C LEU A 141 1.46 -9.41 12.87
N ALA A 142 2.41 -9.72 13.76
CA ALA A 142 2.63 -8.97 15.00
C ALA A 142 3.02 -7.51 14.71
N LYS A 143 3.94 -7.29 13.76
CA LYS A 143 4.30 -5.94 13.30
C LYS A 143 3.08 -5.18 12.75
N ALA A 144 2.23 -5.83 11.96
CA ALA A 144 1.01 -5.21 11.42
C ALA A 144 0.00 -4.80 12.51
N ARG A 145 -0.01 -5.51 13.65
CA ARG A 145 -0.79 -5.16 14.85
C ARG A 145 -0.11 -4.13 15.76
N GLY A 146 1.16 -3.79 15.53
CA GLY A 146 1.95 -2.90 16.38
C GLY A 146 2.52 -3.58 17.64
N GLU A 147 2.69 -4.90 17.62
CA GLU A 147 3.18 -5.72 18.75
C GLU A 147 4.69 -6.02 18.70
N ALA A 148 5.38 -5.55 17.65
CA ALA A 148 6.78 -5.88 17.36
C ALA A 148 7.63 -4.62 17.12
#